data_AF-A0A954RDQ6-F1
#
_entry.id   AF-A0A954RDQ6-F1
#
_cell.length_a   1.000
_cell.length_b   1.000
_cell.length_c   1.000
_cell.angle_alpha   90.00
_cell.angle_beta   90.00
_cell.angle_gamma   90.00
#
_symmetry.space_group_name_H-M   'P 1'
#
loop_
_entity.id
_entity.type
_entity.pdbx_description
1 polymer ?
#
loop_
_entity_poly.entity_id
_entity_poly.type
_entity_poly.pdbx_seq_one_letter_code
_entity_poly.pdbx_strand_id
1 'polypeptide(L)'
;MPPAVIIPLIGLLWCGGVALLVMRRGAVRETTLVAGWWWSVATLTVLAIVLVVFHAGWVRPAWREPLRFVAAVGLFCPLMSLLGAKRPQDRAWNFIVLSLWIVLAMPAAEAAFLQRGQPLEIRGARAWFLWALIGLGLVNLLPTRFWLSSLLLAFGHILLLARYLPLIERPWFMAADVAGFAAVIAALGWAAFNRRRRPECGLDRVWLDFRDSFGTLWGLRVVQRVNAVAQASEWPVLLHWFGFHDLEADAFDKLPPEARRALDQTLRNLLRRFVSDEWIAARLSRPVD
;
A
#
# COMPACT_ATOMS: atom_id res chain seq x y z
N MET A 1 -4.71 -24.91 -17.34
CA MET A 1 -3.73 -25.82 -16.69
C MET A 1 -4.49 -26.77 -15.77
N PRO A 2 -4.01 -28.01 -15.59
CA PRO A 2 -4.68 -28.97 -14.70
C PRO A 2 -4.66 -28.49 -13.23
N PRO A 3 -5.70 -28.79 -12.42
CA PRO A 3 -5.75 -28.43 -11.01
C PRO A 3 -4.52 -28.90 -10.20
N ALA A 4 -3.97 -30.05 -10.58
CA ALA A 4 -2.77 -30.65 -9.98
C ALA A 4 -1.52 -29.75 -10.05
N VAL A 5 -1.47 -28.79 -10.98
CA VAL A 5 -0.36 -27.83 -11.11
C VAL A 5 -0.72 -26.47 -10.52
N ILE A 6 -1.96 -26.01 -10.74
CA ILE A 6 -2.37 -24.65 -10.32
C ILE A 6 -2.46 -24.55 -8.78
N ILE A 7 -3.03 -25.55 -8.10
CA ILE A 7 -3.24 -25.47 -6.65
C ILE A 7 -1.91 -25.39 -5.89
N PRO A 8 -0.90 -26.25 -6.16
CA PRO A 8 0.42 -26.09 -5.56
C PRO A 8 1.08 -24.74 -5.86
N LEU A 9 0.93 -24.23 -7.09
CA LEU A 9 1.46 -22.91 -7.47
C LEU A 9 0.84 -21.79 -6.62
N ILE A 10 -0.49 -21.79 -6.43
CA ILE A 10 -1.17 -20.82 -5.56
C ILE A 10 -0.65 -20.94 -4.13
N GLY A 11 -0.48 -22.16 -3.62
CA GLY A 11 0.09 -22.40 -2.29
C GLY A 11 1.50 -21.84 -2.14
N LEU A 12 2.37 -22.06 -3.13
CA LEU A 12 3.73 -21.52 -3.16
C LEU A 12 3.73 -19.98 -3.21
N LEU A 13 2.88 -19.37 -4.04
CA LEU A 13 2.72 -17.91 -4.11
C LEU A 13 2.24 -17.33 -2.78
N TRP A 14 1.27 -17.97 -2.14
CA TRP A 14 0.77 -17.55 -0.82
C TRP A 14 1.85 -17.67 0.26
N CYS A 15 2.52 -18.82 0.36
CA CYS A 15 3.63 -19.01 1.30
C CYS A 15 4.73 -17.95 1.09
N GLY A 16 5.12 -17.70 -0.16
CA GLY A 16 6.08 -16.65 -0.51
C GLY A 16 5.60 -15.26 -0.09
N GLY A 17 4.36 -14.91 -0.39
CA GLY A 17 3.76 -13.63 0.01
C GLY A 17 3.74 -13.43 1.52
N VAL A 18 3.27 -14.41 2.28
CA VAL A 18 3.23 -14.36 3.74
C VAL A 18 4.64 -14.31 4.33
N ALA A 19 5.58 -15.10 3.81
CA ALA A 19 6.97 -15.06 4.25
C ALA A 19 7.60 -13.69 4.04
N LEU A 20 7.35 -13.04 2.89
CA LEU A 20 7.81 -11.67 2.61
C LEU A 20 7.22 -10.65 3.60
N LEU A 21 5.93 -10.77 3.92
CA LEU A 21 5.27 -9.91 4.90
C LEU A 21 5.84 -10.13 6.31
N VAL A 22 6.06 -11.38 6.72
CA VAL A 22 6.66 -11.71 8.02
C VAL A 22 8.09 -11.20 8.11
N MET A 23 8.90 -11.41 7.08
CA MET A 23 10.28 -10.89 7.00
C MET A 23 10.33 -9.36 7.13
N ARG A 24 9.31 -8.66 6.61
CA ARG A 24 9.22 -7.19 6.65
C ARG A 24 8.43 -6.66 7.85
N ARG A 25 7.96 -7.51 8.75
CA ARG A 25 7.20 -7.11 9.96
C ARG A 25 7.98 -6.15 10.86
N GLY A 26 9.30 -6.37 11.01
CA GLY A 26 10.15 -5.48 11.80
C GLY A 26 10.18 -4.03 11.28
N ALA A 27 10.03 -3.83 9.97
CA ALA A 27 10.04 -2.49 9.37
C ALA A 27 8.75 -1.69 9.64
N VAL A 28 7.64 -2.38 9.90
CA VAL A 28 6.33 -1.74 10.13
C VAL A 28 5.92 -1.67 11.59
N ARG A 29 6.51 -2.50 12.47
CA ARG A 29 6.14 -2.63 13.89
C ARG A 29 6.04 -1.29 14.63
N GLU A 30 6.99 -0.41 14.36
CA GLU A 30 7.13 0.90 15.00
C GLU A 30 6.34 2.01 14.28
N THR A 31 5.41 1.64 13.40
CA THR A 31 4.63 2.57 12.58
C THR A 31 3.14 2.26 12.67
N THR A 32 2.30 3.19 12.27
CA THR A 32 0.85 2.98 12.13
C THR A 32 0.47 2.04 10.97
N LEU A 33 1.44 1.62 10.15
CA LEU A 33 1.23 0.69 9.03
C LEU A 33 0.99 -0.75 9.46
N VAL A 34 1.08 -1.07 10.77
CA VAL A 34 0.75 -2.40 11.30
C VAL A 34 -0.68 -2.83 10.90
N ALA A 35 -1.63 -1.90 10.87
CA ALA A 35 -2.98 -2.20 10.42
C ALA A 35 -3.01 -2.58 8.92
N GLY A 36 -2.34 -1.80 8.07
CA GLY A 36 -2.17 -2.12 6.65
C GLY A 36 -1.50 -3.47 6.43
N TRP A 37 -0.51 -3.82 7.26
CA TRP A 37 0.15 -5.13 7.22
C TRP A 37 -0.82 -6.28 7.52
N TRP A 38 -1.67 -6.15 8.55
CA TRP A 38 -2.70 -7.14 8.85
C TRP A 38 -3.72 -7.29 7.72
N TRP A 39 -4.15 -6.18 7.12
CA TRP A 39 -5.00 -6.21 5.93
C TRP A 39 -4.33 -6.91 4.75
N SER A 40 -3.02 -6.70 4.54
CA SER A 40 -2.29 -7.44 3.51
C SER A 40 -2.30 -8.95 3.77
N VAL A 41 -2.01 -9.39 4.99
CA VAL A 41 -2.03 -10.82 5.35
C VAL A 41 -3.43 -11.41 5.15
N ALA A 42 -4.46 -10.72 5.67
CA ALA A 42 -5.84 -11.16 5.57
C ALA A 42 -6.28 -11.31 4.11
N THR A 43 -6.07 -10.28 3.29
CA THR A 43 -6.49 -10.31 1.89
C THR A 43 -5.72 -11.33 1.08
N LEU A 44 -4.40 -11.46 1.22
CA LEU A 44 -3.64 -12.48 0.49
C LEU A 44 -4.12 -13.89 0.83
N THR A 45 -4.46 -14.11 2.10
CA THR A 45 -4.97 -15.40 2.57
C THR A 45 -6.35 -15.69 2.01
N VAL A 46 -7.28 -14.73 2.10
CA VAL A 46 -8.63 -14.86 1.52
C VAL A 46 -8.55 -15.11 0.02
N LEU A 47 -7.72 -14.36 -0.70
CA LEU A 47 -7.53 -14.52 -2.14
C LEU A 47 -6.97 -15.90 -2.49
N ALA A 48 -5.92 -16.37 -1.79
CA ALA A 48 -5.36 -17.69 -2.01
C ALA A 48 -6.39 -18.81 -1.76
N ILE A 49 -7.16 -18.72 -0.67
CA ILE A 49 -8.22 -19.68 -0.36
C ILE A 49 -9.26 -19.70 -1.47
N VAL A 50 -9.77 -18.53 -1.89
CA VAL A 50 -10.76 -18.45 -2.98
C VAL A 50 -10.22 -19.09 -4.25
N LEU A 51 -8.97 -18.78 -4.64
CA LEU A 51 -8.36 -19.38 -5.83
C LEU A 51 -8.21 -20.90 -5.72
N VAL A 52 -7.79 -21.43 -4.57
CA VAL A 52 -7.65 -22.88 -4.34
C VAL A 52 -9.00 -23.58 -4.44
N VAL A 53 -10.00 -23.11 -3.69
CA VAL A 53 -11.34 -23.74 -3.63
C VAL A 53 -12.00 -23.72 -5.02
N PHE A 54 -11.70 -22.71 -5.84
CA PHE A 54 -12.22 -22.60 -7.20
C PHE A 54 -11.59 -23.60 -8.16
N HIS A 55 -10.26 -23.73 -8.13
CA HIS A 55 -9.54 -24.68 -8.98
C HIS A 55 -9.73 -26.12 -8.53
N ALA A 56 -10.04 -26.35 -7.26
CA ALA A 56 -10.46 -27.65 -6.74
C ALA A 56 -11.91 -28.01 -7.10
N GLY A 57 -12.69 -27.07 -7.64
CA GLY A 57 -14.09 -27.31 -8.01
C GLY A 57 -15.06 -27.38 -6.83
N TRP A 58 -14.64 -26.98 -5.62
CA TRP A 58 -15.44 -27.09 -4.40
C TRP A 58 -16.50 -25.99 -4.24
N VAL A 59 -16.47 -24.95 -5.09
CA VAL A 59 -17.46 -23.87 -5.07
C VAL A 59 -18.56 -24.10 -6.11
N ARG A 60 -19.81 -24.06 -5.63
CA ARG A 60 -21.02 -24.06 -6.45
C ARG A 60 -20.99 -22.91 -7.47
N PRO A 61 -21.41 -23.10 -8.72
CA PRO A 61 -21.33 -22.07 -9.76
C PRO A 61 -21.87 -20.69 -9.36
N ALA A 62 -22.99 -20.65 -8.62
CA ALA A 62 -23.62 -19.41 -8.16
C ALA A 62 -22.76 -18.54 -7.24
N TRP A 63 -21.76 -19.11 -6.56
CA TRP A 63 -20.91 -18.40 -5.59
C TRP A 63 -19.55 -18.00 -6.17
N ARG A 64 -19.23 -18.45 -7.39
CA ARG A 64 -17.89 -18.25 -7.97
C ARG A 64 -17.59 -16.78 -8.24
N GLU A 65 -18.42 -16.09 -9.01
CA GLU A 65 -18.16 -14.67 -9.31
C GLU A 65 -18.25 -13.77 -8.07
N PRO A 66 -19.26 -13.93 -7.16
CA PRO A 66 -19.31 -13.19 -5.91
C PRO A 66 -18.05 -13.33 -5.04
N LEU A 67 -17.59 -14.55 -4.77
CA LEU A 67 -16.43 -14.77 -3.89
C LEU A 67 -15.12 -14.26 -4.52
N ARG A 68 -14.96 -14.41 -5.85
CA ARG A 68 -13.84 -13.82 -6.60
C ARG A 68 -13.78 -12.31 -6.42
N PHE A 69 -14.91 -11.65 -6.64
CA PHE A 69 -15.00 -10.20 -6.56
C PHE A 69 -14.69 -9.71 -5.14
N VAL A 70 -15.31 -10.31 -4.12
CA VAL A 70 -15.09 -9.96 -2.70
C VAL A 70 -13.62 -10.10 -2.30
N ALA A 71 -12.96 -11.19 -2.73
CA ALA A 71 -11.54 -11.40 -2.46
C ALA A 71 -10.66 -10.36 -3.18
N ALA A 72 -10.97 -10.06 -4.45
CA ALA A 72 -10.21 -9.11 -5.25
C ALA A 72 -10.33 -7.67 -4.72
N VAL A 73 -11.53 -7.19 -4.37
CA VAL A 73 -11.71 -5.85 -3.78
C VAL A 73 -11.11 -5.74 -2.38
N GLY A 74 -10.87 -6.88 -1.70
CA GLY A 74 -10.10 -6.93 -0.46
C GLY A 74 -8.69 -6.36 -0.60
N LEU A 75 -8.10 -6.33 -1.81
CA LEU A 75 -6.74 -5.81 -2.04
C LEU A 75 -6.68 -4.28 -1.90
N PHE A 76 -7.81 -3.59 -1.93
CA PHE A 76 -7.87 -2.17 -1.59
C PHE A 76 -7.70 -1.91 -0.10
N CYS A 77 -8.03 -2.86 0.80
CA CYS A 77 -7.97 -2.65 2.24
C CYS A 77 -6.60 -2.19 2.77
N PRO A 78 -5.46 -2.84 2.44
CA PRO A 78 -4.16 -2.36 2.89
C PRO A 78 -3.81 -0.97 2.35
N LEU A 79 -4.20 -0.67 1.10
CA LEU A 79 -3.99 0.63 0.48
C LEU A 79 -4.83 1.72 1.14
N MET A 80 -6.09 1.43 1.47
CA MET A 80 -6.97 2.38 2.14
C MET A 80 -6.55 2.60 3.59
N SER A 81 -6.08 1.56 4.29
CA SER A 81 -5.54 1.67 5.65
C SER A 81 -4.35 2.64 5.72
N LEU A 82 -3.47 2.63 4.70
CA LEU A 82 -2.35 3.57 4.55
C LEU A 82 -2.81 5.04 4.52
N LEU A 83 -3.92 5.33 3.84
CA LEU A 83 -4.42 6.71 3.66
C LEU A 83 -4.84 7.35 4.98
N GLY A 84 -5.24 6.58 5.98
CA GLY A 84 -5.62 7.07 7.30
C GLY A 84 -4.66 6.68 8.41
N ALA A 85 -3.40 6.41 8.08
CA ALA A 85 -2.40 5.96 9.04
C ALA A 85 -1.94 7.05 10.06
N LYS A 86 -2.71 8.12 10.28
CA LYS A 86 -2.35 9.21 11.20
C LYS A 86 -3.01 9.03 12.56
N ARG A 87 -2.23 9.02 13.64
CA ARG A 87 -2.72 8.97 15.03
C ARG A 87 -3.45 10.25 15.44
N PRO A 88 -4.47 10.17 16.32
CA PRO A 88 -5.07 8.94 16.88
C PRO A 88 -6.18 8.32 15.99
N GLN A 89 -6.35 8.83 14.78
CA GLN A 89 -7.46 8.47 13.88
C GLN A 89 -7.24 7.11 13.18
N ASP A 90 -6.04 6.55 13.24
CA ASP A 90 -5.65 5.29 12.59
C ASP A 90 -6.55 4.12 12.99
N ARG A 91 -6.94 4.01 14.26
CA ARG A 91 -7.87 2.95 14.70
C ARG A 91 -9.27 3.14 14.13
N ALA A 92 -9.83 4.35 14.27
CA ALA A 92 -11.15 4.69 13.74
C ALA A 92 -11.21 4.51 12.21
N TRP A 93 -10.11 4.83 11.53
CA TRP A 93 -10.00 4.71 10.09
C TRP A 93 -10.12 3.26 9.60
N ASN A 94 -9.65 2.27 10.36
CA ASN A 94 -9.81 0.87 9.95
C ASN A 94 -11.27 0.41 9.95
N PHE A 95 -12.15 1.06 10.71
CA PHE A 95 -13.60 0.87 10.55
C PHE A 95 -14.10 1.45 9.23
N ILE A 96 -13.57 2.59 8.79
CA ILE A 96 -13.88 3.17 7.46
C ILE A 96 -13.42 2.22 6.35
N VAL A 97 -12.22 1.64 6.48
CA VAL A 97 -11.70 0.64 5.53
C VAL A 97 -12.60 -0.59 5.46
N LEU A 98 -13.00 -1.13 6.62
CA LEU A 98 -13.91 -2.28 6.69
C LEU A 98 -15.28 -1.94 6.08
N SER A 99 -15.86 -0.79 6.42
CA SER A 99 -17.13 -0.32 5.86
C SER A 99 -17.05 -0.13 4.35
N LEU A 100 -15.96 0.44 3.84
CA LEU A 100 -15.72 0.57 2.41
C LEU A 100 -15.66 -0.81 1.74
N TRP A 101 -14.95 -1.77 2.32
CA TRP A 101 -14.91 -3.14 1.79
C TRP A 101 -16.29 -3.81 1.79
N ILE A 102 -17.10 -3.62 2.84
CA ILE A 102 -18.48 -4.11 2.89
C ILE A 102 -19.34 -3.48 1.79
N VAL A 103 -19.25 -2.16 1.59
CA VAL A 103 -19.97 -1.45 0.53
C VAL A 103 -19.55 -1.96 -0.86
N LEU A 104 -18.25 -2.19 -1.06
CA LEU A 104 -17.74 -2.78 -2.30
C LEU A 104 -18.21 -4.22 -2.47
N ALA A 105 -18.31 -5.02 -1.40
CA ALA A 105 -18.74 -6.42 -1.44
C ALA A 105 -20.26 -6.59 -1.58
N MET A 106 -21.05 -5.56 -1.30
CA MET A 106 -22.52 -5.61 -1.31
C MET A 106 -23.11 -6.15 -2.62
N PRO A 107 -22.69 -5.74 -3.83
CA PRO A 107 -23.24 -6.28 -5.08
C PRO A 107 -22.99 -7.78 -5.23
N ALA A 108 -21.87 -8.29 -4.72
CA ALA A 108 -21.61 -9.73 -4.70
C ALA A 108 -22.53 -10.47 -3.73
N ALA A 109 -22.84 -9.87 -2.57
CA ALA A 109 -23.85 -10.44 -1.67
C ALA A 109 -25.24 -10.45 -2.33
N GLU A 110 -25.65 -9.36 -2.97
CA GLU A 110 -26.92 -9.29 -3.72
C GLU A 110 -27.00 -10.38 -4.80
N ALA A 111 -25.95 -10.55 -5.60
CA ALA A 111 -25.89 -11.59 -6.62
C ALA A 111 -25.94 -13.02 -6.04
N ALA A 112 -25.25 -13.27 -4.93
CA ALA A 112 -25.21 -14.59 -4.31
C ALA A 112 -26.53 -14.99 -3.62
N PHE A 113 -27.20 -14.04 -2.96
CA PHE A 113 -28.37 -14.32 -2.13
C PHE A 113 -29.69 -14.05 -2.84
N LEU A 114 -29.81 -12.93 -3.57
CA LEU A 114 -31.07 -12.44 -4.13
C LEU A 114 -31.24 -12.80 -5.60
N GLN A 115 -30.17 -12.75 -6.40
CA GLN A 115 -30.20 -12.94 -7.85
C GLN A 115 -29.51 -14.25 -8.28
N ARG A 116 -29.86 -15.36 -7.61
CA ARG A 116 -29.19 -16.65 -7.84
C ARG A 116 -29.22 -17.05 -9.31
N GLY A 117 -28.03 -17.22 -9.89
CA GLY A 117 -27.86 -17.66 -11.28
C GLY A 117 -27.73 -16.52 -12.30
N GLN A 118 -27.93 -15.26 -11.90
CA GLN A 118 -27.59 -14.12 -12.75
C GLN A 118 -26.08 -13.79 -12.64
N PRO A 119 -25.46 -13.31 -13.72
CA PRO A 119 -24.07 -12.86 -13.68
C PRO A 119 -23.94 -11.65 -12.74
N LEU A 120 -22.84 -11.59 -11.99
CA LEU A 120 -22.52 -10.41 -11.19
C LEU A 120 -22.20 -9.24 -12.11
N GLU A 121 -23.07 -8.22 -12.14
CA GLU A 121 -22.87 -7.02 -12.95
C GLU A 121 -22.46 -5.83 -12.09
N ILE A 122 -21.23 -5.36 -12.26
CA ILE A 122 -20.75 -4.09 -11.70
C ILE A 122 -20.75 -3.07 -12.84
N ARG A 123 -21.74 -2.17 -12.86
CA ARG A 123 -21.91 -1.18 -13.94
C ARG A 123 -21.93 0.26 -13.41
N GLY A 124 -21.73 1.22 -14.32
CA GLY A 124 -21.84 2.64 -14.04
C GLY A 124 -20.80 3.15 -13.04
N ALA A 125 -21.24 3.99 -12.10
CA ALA A 125 -20.36 4.66 -11.13
C ALA A 125 -19.55 3.70 -10.26
N ARG A 126 -20.11 2.54 -9.89
CA ARG A 126 -19.41 1.53 -9.06
C ARG A 126 -18.18 0.97 -9.77
N ALA A 127 -18.29 0.71 -11.07
CA ALA A 127 -17.21 0.15 -11.88
C ALA A 127 -16.07 1.18 -12.07
N TRP A 128 -16.42 2.44 -12.34
CA TRP A 128 -15.45 3.54 -12.39
C TRP A 128 -14.80 3.85 -11.05
N PHE A 129 -15.52 3.65 -9.95
CA PHE A 129 -14.95 3.79 -8.61
C PHE A 129 -13.81 2.79 -8.35
N LEU A 130 -13.87 1.57 -8.90
CA LEU A 130 -12.76 0.62 -8.83
C LEU A 130 -11.51 1.15 -9.55
N TRP A 131 -11.66 1.77 -10.73
CA TRP A 131 -10.55 2.44 -11.41
C TRP A 131 -9.95 3.56 -10.56
N ALA A 132 -10.79 4.36 -9.90
CA ALA A 132 -10.33 5.42 -9.01
C ALA A 132 -9.51 4.85 -7.84
N LEU A 133 -9.93 3.72 -7.23
CA LEU A 133 -9.19 3.06 -6.16
C LEU A 133 -7.84 2.49 -6.63
N ILE A 134 -7.80 1.87 -7.81
CA ILE A 134 -6.55 1.39 -8.43
C ILE A 134 -5.61 2.57 -8.69
N GLY A 135 -6.13 3.64 -9.30
CA GLY A 135 -5.36 4.85 -9.61
C GLY A 135 -4.83 5.54 -8.36
N LEU A 136 -5.63 5.60 -7.29
CA LEU A 136 -5.24 6.17 -6.00
C LEU A 136 -4.08 5.39 -5.38
N GLY A 137 -4.15 4.06 -5.39
CA GLY A 137 -3.04 3.20 -4.94
C GLY A 137 -1.78 3.40 -5.79
N LEU A 138 -1.95 3.44 -7.11
CA LEU A 138 -0.86 3.63 -8.07
C LEU A 138 -0.13 4.95 -7.82
N VAL A 139 -0.86 6.06 -7.87
CA VAL A 139 -0.32 7.43 -7.74
C VAL A 139 0.31 7.66 -6.36
N ASN A 140 -0.21 7.03 -5.30
CA ASN A 140 0.36 7.22 -3.97
C ASN A 140 1.78 6.61 -3.81
N LEU A 141 2.12 5.58 -4.59
CA LEU A 141 3.42 4.90 -4.49
C LEU A 141 4.32 5.13 -5.72
N LEU A 142 3.77 5.62 -6.83
CA LEU A 142 4.52 5.86 -8.07
C LEU A 142 5.71 6.82 -7.88
N PRO A 143 5.61 7.93 -7.14
CA PRO A 143 6.73 8.84 -6.92
C PRO A 143 7.75 8.36 -5.87
N THR A 144 7.62 7.14 -5.36
CA THR A 144 8.52 6.59 -4.33
C THR A 144 9.51 5.59 -4.93
N ARG A 145 10.40 5.03 -4.10
CA ARG A 145 11.23 3.89 -4.55
C ARG A 145 10.41 2.66 -4.96
N PHE A 146 9.15 2.57 -4.57
CA PHE A 146 8.25 1.46 -4.82
C PHE A 146 7.44 1.61 -6.12
N TRP A 147 7.86 2.49 -7.04
CA TRP A 147 7.17 2.71 -8.32
C TRP A 147 6.87 1.40 -9.08
N LEU A 148 7.83 0.48 -9.19
CA LEU A 148 7.63 -0.79 -9.91
C LEU A 148 6.69 -1.73 -9.14
N SER A 149 6.80 -1.79 -7.80
CA SER A 149 5.82 -2.49 -6.97
C SER A 149 4.42 -1.93 -7.17
N SER A 150 4.29 -0.60 -7.29
CA SER A 150 3.02 0.07 -7.54
C SER A 150 2.41 -0.32 -8.88
N LEU A 151 3.23 -0.35 -9.94
CA LEU A 151 2.79 -0.81 -11.27
C LEU A 151 2.38 -2.28 -11.28
N LEU A 152 3.18 -3.16 -10.68
CA LEU A 152 2.88 -4.59 -10.56
C LEU A 152 1.60 -4.84 -9.75
N LEU A 153 1.41 -4.09 -8.66
CA LEU A 153 0.22 -4.17 -7.83
C LEU A 153 -1.02 -3.68 -8.58
N ALA A 154 -0.94 -2.56 -9.29
CA ALA A 154 -2.03 -2.05 -10.12
C ALA A 154 -2.38 -3.04 -11.24
N PHE A 155 -1.37 -3.60 -11.91
CA PHE A 155 -1.56 -4.64 -12.92
C PHE A 155 -2.23 -5.90 -12.35
N GLY A 156 -1.81 -6.34 -11.16
CA GLY A 156 -2.44 -7.45 -10.45
C GLY A 156 -3.92 -7.19 -10.13
N HIS A 157 -4.26 -5.98 -9.65
CA HIS A 157 -5.66 -5.57 -9.44
C HIS A 157 -6.46 -5.58 -10.74
N ILE A 158 -5.91 -5.04 -11.83
CA ILE A 158 -6.59 -5.00 -13.13
C ILE A 158 -6.88 -6.42 -13.62
N LEU A 159 -5.93 -7.36 -13.52
CA LEU A 159 -6.15 -8.75 -13.91
C LEU A 159 -7.22 -9.44 -13.06
N LEU A 160 -7.19 -9.24 -11.74
CA LEU A 160 -8.16 -9.82 -10.81
C LEU A 160 -9.57 -9.22 -10.95
N LEU A 161 -9.66 -7.95 -11.34
CA LEU A 161 -10.91 -7.23 -11.49
C LEU A 161 -11.33 -7.02 -12.95
N ALA A 162 -10.63 -7.63 -13.91
CA ALA A 162 -10.78 -7.37 -15.34
C ALA A 162 -12.25 -7.40 -15.80
N ARG A 163 -13.03 -8.36 -15.28
CA ARG A 163 -14.45 -8.55 -15.63
C ARG A 163 -15.40 -7.49 -15.08
N TYR A 164 -14.95 -6.70 -14.11
CA TYR A 164 -15.75 -5.71 -13.38
C TYR A 164 -15.31 -4.28 -13.67
N LEU A 165 -14.26 -4.10 -14.48
CA LEU A 165 -13.72 -2.80 -14.85
C LEU A 165 -14.34 -2.36 -16.19
N PRO A 166 -14.81 -1.10 -16.31
CA PRO A 166 -15.21 -0.58 -17.60
C PRO A 166 -13.98 -0.57 -18.52
N LEU A 167 -14.22 -0.72 -19.83
CA LEU A 167 -13.21 -0.86 -20.90
C LEU A 167 -12.54 -2.24 -21.00
N ILE A 168 -12.83 -3.17 -20.09
CA ILE A 168 -12.32 -4.55 -20.15
C ILE A 168 -13.52 -5.51 -20.11
N GLU A 169 -13.96 -5.96 -21.29
CA GLU A 169 -15.16 -6.81 -21.38
C GLU A 169 -14.88 -8.27 -21.02
N ARG A 170 -13.65 -8.73 -21.23
CA ARG A 170 -13.24 -10.13 -20.99
C ARG A 170 -11.81 -10.19 -20.46
N PRO A 171 -11.50 -11.16 -19.58
CA PRO A 171 -10.13 -11.40 -19.17
C PRO A 171 -9.28 -11.78 -20.38
N TRP A 172 -8.06 -11.27 -20.46
CA TRP A 172 -7.18 -11.45 -21.61
C TRP A 172 -6.74 -12.90 -21.82
N PHE A 173 -6.76 -13.74 -20.77
CA PHE A 173 -6.39 -15.15 -20.85
C PHE A 173 -7.03 -15.97 -19.71
N MET A 174 -7.09 -17.30 -19.89
CA MET A 174 -7.81 -18.22 -18.99
C MET A 174 -7.29 -18.25 -17.54
N ALA A 175 -6.04 -17.85 -17.32
CA ALA A 175 -5.38 -17.86 -16.00
C ALA A 175 -5.18 -16.45 -15.42
N ALA A 176 -5.98 -15.46 -15.85
CA ALA A 176 -5.85 -14.07 -15.42
C ALA A 176 -5.83 -13.91 -13.89
N ASP A 177 -6.68 -14.64 -13.16
CA ASP A 177 -6.74 -14.56 -11.70
C ASP A 177 -5.41 -14.99 -11.03
N VAL A 178 -4.82 -16.09 -11.50
CA VAL A 178 -3.55 -16.63 -10.97
C VAL A 178 -2.39 -15.72 -11.34
N ALA A 179 -2.37 -15.19 -12.56
CA ALA A 179 -1.36 -14.21 -12.98
C ALA A 179 -1.49 -12.89 -12.21
N GLY A 180 -2.71 -12.43 -11.93
CA GLY A 180 -2.97 -11.27 -11.09
C GLY A 180 -2.46 -11.47 -9.68
N PHE A 181 -2.71 -12.64 -9.08
CA PHE A 181 -2.14 -13.00 -7.77
C PHE A 181 -0.60 -13.06 -7.80
N ALA A 182 -0.02 -13.68 -8.82
CA ALA A 182 1.43 -13.71 -9.01
C ALA A 182 2.04 -12.30 -9.14
N ALA A 183 1.37 -11.38 -9.84
CA ALA A 183 1.79 -9.99 -9.95
C ALA A 183 1.75 -9.25 -8.59
N VAL A 184 0.74 -9.51 -7.75
CA VAL A 184 0.69 -8.99 -6.37
C VAL A 184 1.87 -9.52 -5.55
N ILE A 185 2.18 -10.81 -5.63
CA ILE A 185 3.33 -11.40 -4.92
C ILE A 185 4.65 -10.83 -5.46
N ALA A 186 4.78 -10.65 -6.77
CA ALA A 186 5.94 -10.02 -7.38
C ALA A 186 6.12 -8.57 -6.93
N ALA A 187 5.03 -7.82 -6.76
CA ALA A 187 5.05 -6.47 -6.21
C ALA A 187 5.61 -6.45 -4.78
N LEU A 188 5.18 -7.38 -3.94
CA LEU A 188 5.72 -7.57 -2.57
C LEU A 188 7.19 -7.99 -2.58
N GLY A 189 7.56 -8.90 -3.48
CA GLY A 189 8.95 -9.33 -3.67
C GLY A 189 9.85 -8.16 -4.04
N TRP A 190 9.44 -7.35 -5.01
CA TRP A 190 10.17 -6.14 -5.40
C TRP A 190 10.29 -5.16 -4.23
N ALA A 191 9.19 -4.91 -3.50
CA ALA A 191 9.21 -4.01 -2.34
C ALA A 191 10.14 -4.53 -1.24
N ALA A 192 10.18 -5.86 -1.05
CA ALA A 192 11.02 -6.50 -0.06
C ALA A 192 12.49 -6.50 -0.45
N PHE A 193 12.87 -6.65 -1.72
CA PHE A 193 14.29 -6.82 -2.11
C PHE A 193 14.93 -5.58 -2.71
N ASN A 194 14.16 -4.56 -3.11
CA ASN A 194 14.69 -3.33 -3.69
C ASN A 194 15.43 -2.48 -2.64
N ARG A 195 16.74 -2.73 -2.52
CA ARG A 195 17.69 -1.97 -1.72
C ARG A 195 18.31 -0.86 -2.58
N ARG A 196 17.61 0.27 -2.74
CA ARG A 196 18.26 1.49 -3.25
C ARG A 196 19.24 2.03 -2.22
N ARG A 197 20.39 2.58 -2.69
CA ARG A 197 21.34 3.31 -1.84
C ARG A 197 20.60 4.43 -1.13
N ARG A 198 20.87 4.58 0.17
CA ARG A 198 20.23 5.55 1.05
C ARG A 198 21.30 6.28 1.86
N PRO A 199 21.04 7.52 2.28
CA PRO A 199 21.85 8.13 3.33
C PRO A 199 21.89 7.20 4.55
N GLU A 200 23.08 7.02 5.13
CA GLU A 200 23.28 6.10 6.24
C GLU A 200 22.65 6.62 7.53
N CYS A 201 22.53 7.93 7.71
CA CYS A 201 21.94 8.56 8.89
C CYS A 201 21.42 9.97 8.56
N GLY A 202 20.68 10.55 9.51
CA GLY A 202 20.30 11.97 9.48
C GLY A 202 18.89 12.24 8.99
N LEU A 203 18.57 13.53 8.84
CA LEU A 203 17.22 14.00 8.54
C LEU A 203 16.72 13.53 7.16
N ASP A 204 17.60 13.43 6.17
CA ASP A 204 17.25 12.87 4.85
C ASP A 204 16.86 11.40 4.93
N ARG A 205 17.57 10.60 5.73
CA ARG A 205 17.22 9.19 5.93
C ARG A 205 15.83 9.06 6.57
N VAL A 206 15.55 9.86 7.60
CA VAL A 206 14.24 9.91 8.26
C VAL A 206 13.16 10.26 7.26
N TRP A 207 13.37 11.32 6.48
CA TRP A 207 12.44 11.81 5.47
C TRP A 207 12.15 10.78 4.37
N LEU A 208 13.19 10.25 3.72
CA LEU A 208 13.06 9.30 2.62
C LEU A 208 12.38 8.00 3.07
N ASP A 209 12.71 7.50 4.27
CA ASP A 209 12.07 6.31 4.82
C ASP A 209 10.59 6.55 5.14
N PHE A 210 10.25 7.71 5.68
CA PHE A 210 8.86 8.07 5.96
C PHE A 210 8.07 8.18 4.65
N ARG A 211 8.57 8.97 3.70
CA ARG A 211 7.95 9.21 2.39
C ARG A 211 7.74 7.91 1.62
N ASP A 212 8.74 7.03 1.60
CA ASP A 212 8.62 5.74 0.92
C ASP A 212 7.59 4.82 1.60
N SER A 213 7.45 4.90 2.93
CA SER A 213 6.52 4.03 3.69
C SER A 213 5.07 4.53 3.63
N PHE A 214 4.87 5.86 3.66
CA PHE A 214 3.55 6.49 3.74
C PHE A 214 3.01 7.00 2.40
N GLY A 215 3.87 7.09 1.38
CA GLY A 215 3.51 7.50 0.03
C GLY A 215 3.35 9.00 -0.15
N THR A 216 2.90 9.37 -1.34
CA THR A 216 2.82 10.75 -1.84
C THR A 216 1.84 11.62 -1.07
N LEU A 217 0.67 11.11 -0.69
CA LEU A 217 -0.34 11.94 -0.05
C LEU A 217 0.11 12.46 1.32
N TRP A 218 0.75 11.61 2.12
CA TRP A 218 1.31 12.03 3.40
C TRP A 218 2.65 12.75 3.25
N GLY A 219 3.50 12.31 2.30
CA GLY A 219 4.75 12.98 2.01
C GLY A 219 4.56 14.46 1.65
N LEU A 220 3.68 14.77 0.71
CA LEU A 220 3.44 16.16 0.28
C LEU A 220 2.92 17.04 1.42
N ARG A 221 2.06 16.52 2.30
CA ARG A 221 1.59 17.26 3.47
C ARG A 221 2.71 17.60 4.45
N VAL A 222 3.67 16.69 4.64
CA VAL A 222 4.85 16.94 5.49
C VAL A 222 5.75 17.98 4.85
N VAL A 223 6.05 17.86 3.55
CA VAL A 223 6.82 18.85 2.78
C VAL A 223 6.22 20.25 2.95
N GLN A 224 4.92 20.39 2.67
CA GLN A 224 4.22 21.66 2.80
C GLN A 224 4.34 22.26 4.20
N ARG A 225 4.18 21.42 5.24
CA ARG A 225 4.20 21.89 6.62
C ARG A 225 5.61 22.27 7.09
N VAL A 226 6.63 21.53 6.70
CA VAL A 226 8.03 21.85 7.02
C VAL A 226 8.44 23.15 6.32
N ASN A 227 8.15 23.29 5.03
CA ASN A 227 8.52 24.48 4.26
C ASN A 227 7.79 25.74 4.74
N ALA A 228 6.52 25.62 5.18
CA ALA A 228 5.81 26.75 5.77
C ALA A 228 6.46 27.24 7.07
N VAL A 229 6.98 26.33 7.91
CA VAL A 229 7.70 26.70 9.15
C VAL A 229 9.08 27.28 8.82
N ALA A 230 9.80 26.69 7.87
CA ALA A 230 11.08 27.20 7.40
C ALA A 230 10.95 28.63 6.85
N GLN A 231 9.93 28.89 6.03
CA GLN A 231 9.64 30.23 5.51
C GLN A 231 9.29 31.22 6.62
N ALA A 232 8.42 30.84 7.57
CA ALA A 232 8.03 31.71 8.69
C ALA A 232 9.18 32.01 9.66
N SER A 233 10.20 31.14 9.69
CA SER A 233 11.39 31.27 10.55
C SER A 233 12.62 31.75 9.78
N GLU A 234 12.45 32.12 8.50
CA GLU A 234 13.52 32.59 7.59
C GLU A 234 14.71 31.62 7.50
N TRP A 235 14.46 30.30 7.60
CA TRP A 235 15.52 29.31 7.46
C TRP A 235 15.90 29.14 5.98
N PRO A 236 17.19 29.21 5.61
CA PRO A 236 17.66 29.10 4.23
C PRO A 236 17.65 27.65 3.69
N VAL A 237 16.67 26.84 4.10
CA VAL A 237 16.57 25.41 3.82
C VAL A 237 15.15 25.04 3.43
N LEU A 238 15.02 24.20 2.40
CA LEU A 238 13.75 23.64 1.96
C LEU A 238 13.78 22.11 1.98
N LEU A 239 12.67 21.52 2.41
CA LEU A 239 12.43 20.09 2.22
C LEU A 239 11.82 19.87 0.83
N HIS A 240 12.55 19.20 -0.05
CA HIS A 240 12.05 18.72 -1.33
C HIS A 240 11.61 17.25 -1.24
N TRP A 241 11.03 16.75 -2.34
CA TRP A 241 10.64 15.36 -2.44
C TRP A 241 11.82 14.40 -2.18
N PHE A 242 13.04 14.75 -2.57
CA PHE A 242 14.23 13.88 -2.50
C PHE A 242 15.15 14.11 -1.29
N GLY A 243 14.88 15.11 -0.44
CA GLY A 243 15.75 15.46 0.67
C GLY A 243 15.65 16.93 1.05
N PHE A 244 16.43 17.33 2.05
CA PHE A 244 16.68 18.72 2.36
C PHE A 244 17.64 19.32 1.32
N HIS A 245 17.32 20.53 0.87
CA HIS A 245 18.17 21.31 -0.05
C HIS A 245 18.36 22.71 0.51
N ASP A 246 19.52 23.26 0.18
CA ASP A 246 19.87 24.61 0.53
C ASP A 246 19.37 25.62 -0.49
N LEU A 247 18.93 26.78 -0.01
CA LEU A 247 18.67 27.94 -0.87
C LEU A 247 19.97 28.65 -1.29
N GLU A 248 21.02 28.54 -0.46
CA GLU A 248 22.36 29.08 -0.69
C GLU A 248 23.40 27.99 -0.48
N ALA A 249 24.49 27.93 -1.26
CA ALA A 249 25.45 26.83 -1.14
C ALA A 249 25.96 26.59 0.31
N ASP A 250 25.75 25.37 0.79
CA ASP A 250 26.05 24.86 2.14
C ASP A 250 25.24 25.50 3.29
N ALA A 251 24.06 26.07 3.02
CA ALA A 251 23.23 26.69 4.05
C ALA A 251 22.80 25.73 5.18
N PHE A 252 22.53 24.45 4.89
CA PHE A 252 22.11 23.46 5.88
C PHE A 252 23.25 23.06 6.81
N ASP A 253 24.47 22.94 6.29
CA ASP A 253 25.66 22.67 7.10
C ASP A 253 26.08 23.89 7.92
N LYS A 254 25.77 25.10 7.42
CA LYS A 254 26.00 26.38 8.10
C LYS A 254 24.82 26.85 8.96
N LEU A 255 23.73 26.09 9.05
CA LEU A 255 22.58 26.45 9.88
C LEU A 255 23.03 26.63 11.33
N PRO A 256 22.58 27.71 12.01
CA PRO A 256 22.80 27.87 13.43
C PRO A 256 22.34 26.60 14.19
N PRO A 257 23.08 26.13 15.21
CA PRO A 257 22.72 24.92 15.95
C PRO A 257 21.31 24.93 16.54
N GLU A 258 20.76 26.12 16.80
CA GLU A 258 19.38 26.32 17.25
C GLU A 258 18.36 26.09 16.13
N ALA A 259 18.60 26.65 14.94
CA ALA A 259 17.74 26.45 13.77
C ALA A 259 17.71 24.98 13.35
N ARG A 260 18.87 24.31 13.37
CA ARG A 260 18.97 22.87 13.09
C ARG A 260 18.18 22.02 14.11
N ARG A 261 18.24 22.37 15.40
CA ARG A 261 17.45 21.71 16.46
C ARG A 261 15.96 21.97 16.28
N ALA A 262 15.56 23.19 15.94
CA ALA A 262 14.17 23.55 15.68
C ALA A 262 13.61 22.81 14.46
N LEU A 263 14.40 22.64 13.41
CA LEU A 263 14.02 21.87 12.22
C LEU A 263 13.84 20.38 12.53
N ASP A 264 14.79 19.77 13.24
CA ASP A 264 14.69 18.37 13.70
C ASP A 264 13.43 18.18 14.58
N GLN A 265 13.22 19.07 15.55
CA GLN A 265 12.04 19.02 16.41
C GLN A 265 10.74 19.18 15.63
N THR A 266 10.72 20.05 14.62
CA THR A 266 9.56 20.25 13.73
C THR A 266 9.24 18.97 12.97
N LEU A 267 10.23 18.35 12.33
CA LEU A 267 10.04 17.09 11.61
C LEU A 267 9.58 15.99 12.56
N ARG A 268 10.26 15.80 13.70
CA ARG A 268 9.88 14.82 14.74
C ARG A 268 8.43 14.98 15.18
N ASN A 269 8.01 16.21 15.50
CA ASN A 269 6.65 16.48 15.95
C ASN A 269 5.59 16.13 14.89
N LEU A 270 5.90 16.30 13.61
CA LEU A 270 5.02 15.89 12.51
C LEU A 270 4.97 14.37 12.37
N LEU A 271 6.13 13.71 12.43
CA LEU A 271 6.25 12.28 12.16
C LEU A 271 5.79 11.38 13.31
N ARG A 272 5.84 11.85 14.57
CA ARG A 272 5.35 11.11 15.77
C ARG A 272 3.89 10.63 15.67
N ARG A 273 3.11 11.24 14.79
CA ARG A 273 1.73 10.83 14.50
C ARG A 273 1.65 9.56 13.64
N PHE A 274 2.76 9.10 13.09
CA PHE A 274 2.86 7.98 12.15
C PHE A 274 3.85 6.92 12.62
N VAL A 275 4.95 7.33 13.25
CA VAL A 275 6.05 6.48 13.69
C VAL A 275 6.36 6.69 15.17
N SER A 276 7.02 5.73 15.81
CA SER A 276 7.53 5.87 17.19
C SER A 276 8.80 6.72 17.25
N ASP A 277 9.20 7.12 18.46
CA ASP A 277 10.43 7.88 18.67
C ASP A 277 11.67 7.02 18.43
N GLU A 278 11.58 5.73 18.76
CA GLU A 278 12.59 4.72 18.51
C GLU A 278 12.85 4.57 17.00
N TRP A 279 11.80 4.62 16.18
CA TRP A 279 11.92 4.58 14.72
C TRP A 279 12.71 5.77 14.17
N ILE A 280 12.49 6.96 14.73
CA ILE A 280 13.19 8.18 14.30
C ILE A 280 14.64 8.14 14.81
N ALA A 281 14.86 7.82 16.08
CA ALA A 281 16.18 7.77 16.70
C ALA A 281 17.12 6.81 15.95
N ALA A 282 16.65 5.61 15.60
CA ALA A 282 17.43 4.62 14.86
C ALA A 282 17.89 5.06 13.45
N ARG A 283 17.28 6.12 12.89
CA ARG A 283 17.64 6.69 11.58
C ARG A 283 18.49 7.95 11.69
N LEU A 284 18.43 8.61 12.85
CA LEU A 284 19.28 9.76 13.13
C LEU A 284 20.67 9.35 13.61
N SER A 285 20.79 8.26 14.38
CA SER A 285 22.07 7.72 14.83
C SER A 285 22.87 7.12 13.65
N ARG A 286 24.17 7.42 13.60
CA ARG A 286 25.11 6.60 12.82
C ARG A 286 25.16 5.20 13.45
N PRO A 287 25.27 4.12 12.66
CA PRO A 287 25.64 2.83 13.21
C PRO A 287 26.93 3.00 14.02
N VAL A 288 26.95 2.45 15.24
CA VAL A 288 28.21 2.29 15.96
C VAL A 288 28.91 1.11 15.28
N ASP A 289 30.05 1.37 14.65
CA ASP A 289 30.88 0.36 13.98
C ASP A 289 31.35 -0.73 14.96
#